data_AF-A0A8D8DW32-F1
#
_entry.id   AF-A0A8D8DW32-F1
#
_cell.length_a   1.000
_cell.length_b   1.000
_cell.length_c   1.000
_cell.angle_alpha   90.00
_cell.angle_beta   90.00
_cell.angle_gamma   90.00
#
_symmetry.space_group_name_H-M   'P 1'
#
loop_
_entity.id
_entity.type
_entity.pdbx_description
1 polymer ?
#
loop_
_entity_poly.entity_id
_entity_poly.type
_entity_poly.pdbx_seq_one_letter_code
_entity_poly.pdbx_strand_id
1 'polypeptide(L)'
;RSHFEGGRRFFIQIASDCETVDQTSHSMSFISDANVLALHRLLWSHQERIGDYLSSSRDHKAVGRRPFDKMATLLAYLGPPEHKPVDSHLLFSSYARWSSIDMSSTNFEEIMVKHQMHEKEEFKTLKSMNIFYQAGTSKAGNPVFYYIARRYKIGETNGDLLIYHVILSLKPFCHSPFEVVIDFTHTCSDNRFRTEFLQKWFYVLPEVAYENLHAVYIYNCNSWVREYTKFHDRILVPLKGCRKLIFLDSPAKLNDVIDPEQQKLPGATLSLDEDLKVFNNALKLSHKDTKVAIKVGPTALQITSAEKTKVLAHSVLLNDVYYASEIEEVCLVDDNQFTL
;
A
#
# COMPACT_ATOMS: atom_id res chain seq x y z
N ARG A 1 4.97 -33.96 -9.95
CA ARG A 1 5.97 -34.33 -10.99
C ARG A 1 6.35 -33.14 -11.89
N SER A 2 5.41 -32.27 -12.29
CA SER A 2 5.66 -31.10 -13.17
C SER A 2 6.74 -30.13 -12.68
N HIS A 3 6.91 -29.95 -11.37
CA HIS A 3 7.88 -28.99 -10.80
C HIS A 3 9.18 -29.61 -10.31
N PHE A 4 9.33 -30.94 -10.42
CA PHE A 4 10.51 -31.64 -9.90
C PHE A 4 11.79 -31.25 -10.66
N GLU A 5 11.70 -31.14 -11.98
CA GLU A 5 12.82 -30.72 -12.82
C GLU A 5 13.19 -29.24 -12.61
N GLY A 6 12.21 -28.38 -12.35
CA GLY A 6 12.46 -26.97 -12.02
C GLY A 6 13.16 -26.81 -10.67
N GLY A 7 12.66 -27.51 -9.65
CA GLY A 7 13.30 -27.51 -8.32
C GLY A 7 14.69 -28.13 -8.35
N ARG A 8 14.88 -29.24 -9.07
CA ARG A 8 16.18 -29.88 -9.24
C ARG A 8 17.21 -28.97 -9.91
N ARG A 9 16.83 -28.24 -10.96
CA ARG A 9 17.72 -27.25 -11.60
C ARG A 9 18.09 -26.11 -10.66
N PHE A 10 17.13 -25.59 -9.91
CA PHE A 10 17.38 -24.54 -8.92
C PHE A 10 18.39 -24.97 -7.84
N PHE A 11 18.22 -26.16 -7.28
CA PHE A 11 19.17 -26.69 -6.29
C PHE A 11 20.54 -27.02 -6.88
N ILE A 12 20.61 -27.51 -8.13
CA ILE A 12 21.90 -27.74 -8.82
C ILE A 12 22.63 -26.42 -9.06
N GLN A 13 21.92 -25.37 -9.46
CA GLN A 13 22.51 -24.05 -9.72
C GLN A 13 23.08 -23.41 -8.45
N ILE A 14 22.37 -23.52 -7.33
CA ILE A 14 22.88 -23.04 -6.03
C ILE A 14 24.07 -23.88 -5.55
N ALA A 15 24.06 -25.19 -5.81
CA ALA A 15 25.15 -26.07 -5.41
C ALA A 15 26.39 -25.97 -6.30
N SER A 16 26.25 -25.63 -7.59
CA SER A 16 27.36 -25.46 -8.53
C SER A 16 28.14 -24.17 -8.32
N ASP A 17 27.51 -23.14 -7.76
CA ASP A 17 28.16 -21.86 -7.45
C ASP A 17 29.04 -21.94 -6.19
N CYS A 18 29.07 -23.10 -5.51
CA CYS A 18 30.02 -23.42 -4.45
C CYS A 18 31.27 -24.08 -5.04
N GLU A 19 32.07 -23.32 -5.78
CA GLU A 19 33.48 -23.70 -5.95
C GLU A 19 34.17 -23.63 -4.59
N THR A 20 34.90 -24.70 -4.26
CA THR A 20 35.71 -24.83 -3.05
C THR A 20 36.84 -23.81 -3.09
N VAL A 21 36.59 -22.61 -2.57
CA VAL A 21 37.64 -21.63 -2.29
C VAL A 21 38.21 -21.96 -0.91
N ASP A 22 39.52 -22.21 -0.91
CA ASP A 22 40.32 -22.54 0.25
C ASP A 22 40.04 -21.64 1.46
N GLN A 23 40.08 -22.27 2.62
CA GLN A 23 39.93 -21.65 3.92
C GLN A 23 40.93 -20.50 4.10
N THR A 24 40.43 -19.28 4.21
CA THR A 24 40.86 -18.28 5.19
C THR A 24 39.97 -17.04 5.07
N SER A 25 39.54 -16.49 6.22
CA SER A 25 38.80 -15.23 6.40
C SER A 25 37.27 -15.32 6.37
N HIS A 26 36.70 -15.32 7.58
CA HIS A 26 35.27 -15.27 7.87
C HIS A 26 34.56 -14.06 7.24
N SER A 27 33.44 -14.33 6.57
CA SER A 27 32.34 -13.36 6.36
C SER A 27 31.01 -14.02 6.76
N MET A 28 30.89 -14.39 8.02
CA MET A 28 29.61 -14.80 8.65
C MET A 28 28.74 -13.58 9.03
N SER A 29 28.82 -12.47 8.28
CA SER A 29 28.09 -11.23 8.60
C SER A 29 26.81 -11.02 7.78
N PHE A 30 26.45 -11.93 6.86
CA PHE A 30 25.27 -11.80 6.01
C PHE A 30 24.11 -12.77 6.32
N ILE A 31 24.27 -13.68 7.29
CA ILE A 31 23.21 -14.62 7.64
C ILE A 31 22.44 -14.05 8.83
N SER A 32 21.26 -13.49 8.59
CA SER A 32 20.39 -13.02 9.67
C SER A 32 19.91 -14.19 10.54
N ASP A 33 19.85 -13.99 11.85
CA ASP A 33 19.34 -14.99 12.81
C ASP A 33 17.92 -15.46 12.46
N ALA A 34 17.12 -14.60 11.84
CA ALA A 34 15.80 -14.94 11.32
C ALA A 34 15.85 -16.02 10.22
N ASN A 35 16.82 -15.94 9.31
CA ASN A 35 17.02 -16.95 8.26
C ASN A 35 17.53 -18.26 8.85
N VAL A 36 18.39 -18.22 9.88
CA VAL A 36 18.86 -19.42 10.59
C VAL A 36 17.71 -20.13 11.28
N LEU A 37 16.84 -19.39 11.97
CA LEU A 37 15.65 -19.96 12.64
C LEU A 37 14.63 -20.51 11.64
N ALA A 38 14.42 -19.83 10.52
CA ALA A 38 13.53 -20.31 9.46
C ALA A 38 14.06 -21.60 8.82
N LEU A 39 15.37 -21.66 8.54
CA LEU A 39 16.03 -22.85 8.02
C LEU A 39 15.96 -24.00 9.02
N HIS A 40 16.20 -23.74 10.32
CA HIS A 40 16.09 -24.75 11.37
C HIS A 40 14.68 -25.36 11.40
N ARG A 41 13.63 -24.52 11.35
CA ARG A 41 12.23 -24.98 11.29
C ARG A 41 11.94 -25.82 10.05
N LEU A 42 12.34 -25.35 8.87
CA LEU A 42 12.10 -26.05 7.61
C LEU A 42 12.75 -27.44 7.62
N LEU A 43 14.01 -27.52 8.04
CA LEU A 43 14.75 -28.78 8.08
C LEU A 43 14.18 -29.73 9.14
N TRP A 44 13.85 -29.22 10.33
CA TRP A 44 13.24 -30.02 11.39
C TRP A 44 11.88 -30.61 10.98
N SER A 45 11.02 -29.82 10.34
CA SER A 45 9.67 -30.25 9.93
C SER A 45 9.64 -31.20 8.72
N HIS A 46 10.72 -31.25 7.94
CA HIS A 46 10.76 -32.04 6.70
C HIS A 46 11.85 -33.10 6.68
N GLN A 47 12.61 -33.27 7.76
CA GLN A 47 13.72 -34.24 7.84
C GLN A 47 13.31 -35.67 7.50
N GLU A 48 12.15 -36.16 7.96
CA GLU A 48 11.69 -37.53 7.67
C GLU A 48 11.48 -37.74 6.16
N ARG A 49 10.77 -36.82 5.49
CA ARG A 49 10.51 -36.92 4.05
C ARG A 49 11.79 -36.82 3.23
N ILE A 50 12.74 -35.98 3.65
CA ILE A 50 14.05 -35.86 3.01
C ILE A 50 14.85 -37.15 3.19
N GLY A 51 14.82 -37.74 4.39
CA GLY A 51 15.46 -39.02 4.71
C GLY A 51 14.89 -40.19 3.92
N ASP A 52 13.56 -40.27 3.80
CA ASP A 52 12.86 -41.28 3.00
C ASP A 52 13.24 -41.17 1.52
N TYR A 53 13.26 -39.95 0.99
CA TYR A 53 13.64 -39.69 -0.39
C TYR A 53 15.10 -40.12 -0.67
N LEU A 54 16.04 -39.73 0.19
CA LEU A 54 17.44 -40.11 0.08
C LEU A 54 17.66 -41.61 0.31
N SER A 55 16.77 -42.27 1.05
CA SER A 55 16.80 -43.72 1.27
C SER A 55 16.22 -44.53 0.12
N SER A 56 15.24 -43.97 -0.60
CA SER A 56 14.61 -44.62 -1.77
C SER A 56 15.47 -44.59 -3.03
N SER A 57 16.50 -43.73 -3.09
CA SER A 57 17.41 -43.64 -4.22
C SER A 57 18.49 -44.74 -4.14
N ARG A 58 18.45 -45.71 -5.06
CA ARG A 58 19.38 -46.87 -5.13
C ARG A 58 20.78 -46.53 -5.64
N ASP A 59 21.07 -45.26 -5.91
CA ASP A 59 22.36 -44.83 -6.44
C ASP A 59 23.32 -44.49 -5.28
N HIS A 60 24.18 -45.44 -4.91
CA HIS A 60 25.14 -45.30 -3.79
C HIS A 60 26.21 -44.22 -4.00
N LYS A 61 26.20 -43.52 -5.15
CA LYS A 61 27.00 -42.31 -5.40
C LYS A 61 26.30 -41.00 -5.00
N ALA A 62 25.14 -41.07 -4.34
CA ALA A 62 24.36 -39.90 -3.94
C ALA A 62 25.12 -38.99 -2.95
N VAL A 63 25.58 -37.85 -3.48
CA VAL A 63 26.33 -36.77 -2.81
C VAL A 63 25.58 -36.14 -1.60
N GLY A 64 24.34 -36.55 -1.32
CA GLY A 64 23.48 -35.96 -0.28
C GLY A 64 23.32 -36.74 1.02
N ARG A 65 23.64 -38.05 1.09
CA ARG A 65 23.32 -38.87 2.28
C ARG A 65 24.20 -38.58 3.49
N ARG A 66 25.54 -38.55 3.30
CA ARG A 66 26.48 -38.21 4.37
C ARG A 66 26.27 -36.78 4.92
N PRO A 67 26.05 -35.74 4.09
CA PRO A 67 25.68 -34.42 4.59
C PRO A 67 24.34 -34.40 5.34
N PHE A 68 23.34 -35.15 4.87
CA PHE A 68 22.05 -35.28 5.53
C PHE A 68 22.15 -35.94 6.90
N ASP A 69 22.94 -37.02 7.05
CA ASP A 69 23.12 -37.70 8.34
C ASP A 69 23.77 -36.76 9.38
N LYS A 70 24.73 -35.92 8.95
CA LYS A 70 25.34 -34.88 9.79
C LYS A 70 24.32 -33.80 10.17
N MET A 71 23.48 -33.37 9.23
CA MET A 71 22.42 -32.41 9.47
C MET A 71 21.36 -32.97 10.43
N ALA A 72 20.90 -34.21 10.24
CA ALA A 72 19.93 -34.87 11.12
C ALA A 72 20.47 -35.01 12.54
N THR A 73 21.77 -35.32 12.66
CA THR A 73 22.48 -35.34 13.94
C THR A 73 22.51 -33.95 14.59
N LEU A 74 22.84 -32.90 13.82
CA LEU A 74 22.81 -31.51 14.32
C LEU A 74 21.41 -31.09 14.77
N LEU A 75 20.38 -31.41 14.01
CA LEU A 75 18.99 -31.16 14.38
C LEU A 75 18.65 -31.87 15.69
N ALA A 76 19.01 -33.15 15.84
CA ALA A 76 18.78 -33.90 17.07
C ALA A 76 19.46 -33.27 18.30
N TYR A 77 20.66 -32.71 18.13
CA TYR A 77 21.35 -31.95 19.19
C TYR A 77 20.70 -30.60 19.49
N LEU A 78 20.20 -29.89 18.47
CA LEU A 78 19.52 -28.60 18.62
C LEU A 78 18.12 -28.75 19.22
N GLY A 79 17.51 -29.94 19.08
CA GLY A 79 16.16 -30.21 19.52
C GLY A 79 15.09 -29.46 18.68
N PRO A 80 13.81 -29.63 19.02
CA PRO A 80 12.75 -28.90 18.34
C PRO A 80 12.98 -27.38 18.47
N PRO A 81 12.83 -26.61 17.38
CA PRO A 81 13.07 -25.17 17.40
C PRO A 81 12.24 -24.52 18.50
N GLU A 82 12.90 -23.86 19.46
CA GLU A 82 12.27 -23.30 20.66
C GLU A 82 11.00 -22.51 20.30
N HIS A 83 9.87 -22.96 20.83
CA HIS A 83 8.65 -22.18 20.90
C HIS A 83 8.85 -21.07 21.94
N LYS A 84 9.69 -20.08 21.64
CA LYS A 84 9.40 -18.75 22.17
C LYS A 84 8.08 -18.35 21.52
N PRO A 85 6.99 -18.12 22.28
CA PRO A 85 5.84 -17.45 21.71
C PRO A 85 6.43 -16.18 21.12
N VAL A 86 6.28 -16.08 19.80
CA VAL A 86 6.74 -14.92 19.04
C VAL A 86 6.20 -13.73 19.80
N ASP A 87 7.08 -12.94 20.42
CA ASP A 87 6.69 -11.71 21.09
C ASP A 87 5.68 -11.02 20.18
N SER A 88 4.56 -10.59 20.73
CA SER A 88 3.48 -10.02 19.92
C SER A 88 3.91 -8.79 19.09
N HIS A 89 5.12 -8.28 19.33
CA HIS A 89 5.85 -7.33 18.49
C HIS A 89 6.39 -7.90 17.16
N LEU A 90 6.81 -9.16 17.10
CA LEU A 90 7.37 -9.81 15.90
C LEU A 90 6.30 -10.40 14.97
N LEU A 91 5.07 -10.57 15.44
CA LEU A 91 3.93 -10.93 14.58
C LEU A 91 3.52 -9.79 13.63
N PHE A 92 3.90 -8.55 13.93
CA PHE A 92 3.54 -7.36 13.16
C PHE A 92 4.72 -6.75 12.38
N SER A 93 5.94 -7.29 12.52
CA SER A 93 7.14 -6.73 11.87
C SER A 93 7.82 -7.64 10.83
N SER A 94 7.22 -8.78 10.46
CA SER A 94 7.71 -9.60 9.33
C SER A 94 6.71 -9.63 8.18
N TYR A 95 6.87 -8.64 7.28
CA TYR A 95 6.21 -8.46 5.97
C TYR A 95 6.03 -9.75 5.14
N ALA A 96 6.82 -10.80 5.39
CA ALA A 96 6.85 -12.02 4.60
C ALA A 96 5.77 -13.07 4.93
N ARG A 97 5.09 -13.01 6.09
CA ARG A 97 4.18 -14.10 6.50
C ARG A 97 2.71 -13.87 6.11
N TRP A 98 2.33 -12.64 5.79
CA TRP A 98 0.94 -12.30 5.44
C TRP A 98 0.68 -12.34 3.94
N SER A 99 1.74 -12.32 3.11
CA SER A 99 1.64 -12.53 1.66
C SER A 99 1.36 -13.98 1.27
N SER A 100 1.44 -14.93 2.21
CA SER A 100 1.24 -16.37 1.98
C SER A 100 -0.06 -16.94 2.56
N ILE A 101 -0.88 -16.13 3.24
CA ILE A 101 -2.20 -16.55 3.74
C ILE A 101 -3.23 -16.20 2.66
N ASP A 102 -4.08 -17.15 2.31
CA ASP A 102 -5.23 -16.92 1.43
C ASP A 102 -6.16 -15.91 2.13
N MET A 103 -6.07 -14.65 1.71
CA MET A 103 -6.53 -13.49 2.49
C MET A 103 -7.95 -13.10 2.08
N SER A 104 -8.90 -14.02 2.22
CA SER A 104 -10.32 -13.66 2.10
C SER A 104 -10.68 -12.62 3.17
N SER A 105 -11.64 -11.76 2.85
CA SER A 105 -12.16 -10.74 3.78
C SER A 105 -12.56 -11.30 5.15
N THR A 106 -13.16 -12.49 5.17
CA THR A 106 -13.55 -13.21 6.39
C THR A 106 -12.36 -13.66 7.22
N ASN A 107 -11.32 -14.23 6.60
CA ASN A 107 -10.13 -14.70 7.30
C ASN A 107 -9.35 -13.51 7.92
N PHE A 108 -9.24 -12.40 7.19
CA PHE A 108 -8.58 -11.20 7.69
C PHE A 108 -9.29 -10.63 8.94
N GLU A 109 -10.61 -10.48 8.89
CA GLU A 109 -11.39 -9.93 10.01
C GLU A 109 -11.33 -10.86 11.24
N GLU A 110 -11.51 -12.17 11.06
CA GLU A 110 -11.43 -13.16 12.14
C GLU A 110 -10.09 -13.11 12.88
N ILE A 111 -8.98 -12.97 12.14
CA ILE A 111 -7.64 -12.84 12.72
C ILE A 111 -7.54 -11.57 13.57
N MET A 112 -8.04 -10.44 13.08
CA MET A 112 -7.96 -9.15 13.81
C MET A 112 -8.79 -9.16 15.10
N VAL A 113 -9.97 -9.78 15.07
CA VAL A 113 -10.85 -9.96 16.24
C VAL A 113 -10.20 -10.90 17.24
N LYS A 114 -9.68 -12.05 16.80
CA LYS A 114 -9.03 -13.05 17.66
C LYS A 114 -7.89 -12.47 18.49
N HIS A 115 -7.16 -11.51 17.94
CA HIS A 115 -6.05 -10.85 18.63
C HIS A 115 -6.44 -9.52 19.31
N GLN A 116 -7.74 -9.22 19.44
CA GLN A 116 -8.26 -8.02 20.12
C GLN A 116 -7.65 -6.71 19.60
N MET A 117 -7.38 -6.62 18.29
CA MET A 117 -6.71 -5.45 17.71
C MET A 117 -7.47 -4.15 17.94
N HIS A 118 -8.80 -4.23 18.06
CA HIS A 118 -9.66 -3.07 18.31
C HIS A 118 -9.50 -2.45 19.71
N GLU A 119 -8.96 -3.21 20.68
CA GLU A 119 -8.73 -2.73 22.04
C GLU A 119 -7.37 -2.03 22.20
N LYS A 120 -6.44 -2.28 21.27
CA LYS A 120 -5.09 -1.71 21.31
C LYS A 120 -5.11 -0.19 21.11
N GLU A 121 -4.28 0.51 21.88
CA GLU A 121 -4.11 1.97 21.79
C GLU A 121 -3.67 2.44 20.40
N GLU A 122 -2.86 1.64 19.70
CA GLU A 122 -2.45 1.91 18.31
C GLU A 122 -3.66 2.03 17.38
N PHE A 123 -4.66 1.16 17.53
CA PHE A 123 -5.88 1.20 16.73
C PHE A 123 -6.76 2.40 17.09
N LYS A 124 -6.87 2.74 18.38
CA LYS A 124 -7.58 3.95 18.82
C LYS A 124 -6.94 5.22 18.27
N THR A 125 -5.61 5.28 18.28
CA THR A 125 -4.82 6.36 17.67
C THR A 125 -5.08 6.43 16.17
N LEU A 126 -5.11 5.29 15.48
CA LEU A 126 -5.44 5.25 14.05
C LEU A 126 -6.82 5.81 13.74
N LYS A 127 -7.82 5.51 14.57
CA LYS A 127 -9.17 6.07 14.42
C LYS A 127 -9.18 7.59 14.63
N SER A 128 -8.47 8.10 15.64
CA SER A 128 -8.45 9.54 15.92
C SER A 128 -7.77 10.37 14.84
N MET A 129 -6.87 9.76 14.05
CA MET A 129 -6.29 10.41 12.87
C MET A 129 -7.32 10.73 11.78
N ASN A 130 -8.51 10.12 11.78
CA ASN A 130 -9.55 10.36 10.77
C ASN A 130 -9.03 10.22 9.33
N ILE A 131 -8.20 9.19 9.08
CA ILE A 131 -7.74 8.83 7.73
C ILE A 131 -8.92 8.35 6.89
N PHE A 132 -9.81 7.56 7.50
CA PHE A 132 -11.06 7.09 6.90
C PHE A 132 -12.21 7.29 7.88
N TYR A 133 -13.33 7.86 7.44
CA TYR A 133 -14.50 8.08 8.29
C TYR A 133 -15.80 8.14 7.49
N GLN A 134 -16.91 7.76 8.14
CA GLN A 134 -18.26 7.98 7.61
C GLN A 134 -18.75 9.34 8.07
N ALA A 135 -19.28 10.15 7.16
CA ALA A 135 -19.96 11.38 7.53
C ALA A 135 -20.89 11.86 6.41
N GLY A 136 -22.11 12.28 6.79
CA GLY A 136 -23.10 12.80 5.85
C GLY A 136 -23.72 11.74 4.93
N THR A 137 -24.64 12.23 4.10
CA THR A 137 -25.44 11.45 3.16
C THR A 137 -25.49 12.18 1.83
N SER A 138 -25.38 11.45 0.72
CA SER A 138 -25.52 12.03 -0.62
C SER A 138 -26.97 12.40 -0.90
N LYS A 139 -27.21 13.20 -1.94
CA LYS A 139 -28.57 13.54 -2.39
C LYS A 139 -29.37 12.31 -2.85
N ALA A 140 -28.70 11.21 -3.16
CA ALA A 140 -29.32 9.93 -3.47
C ALA A 140 -29.69 9.11 -2.21
N GLY A 141 -29.43 9.63 -1.00
CA GLY A 141 -29.69 8.95 0.26
C GLY A 141 -28.61 7.95 0.68
N ASN A 142 -27.47 7.90 -0.01
CA ASN A 142 -26.40 6.94 0.29
C ASN A 142 -25.48 7.50 1.39
N PRO A 143 -25.04 6.69 2.37
CA PRO A 143 -23.99 7.10 3.31
C PRO A 143 -22.69 7.41 2.57
N VAL A 144 -22.04 8.50 2.96
CA VAL A 144 -20.77 8.94 2.36
C VAL A 144 -19.61 8.66 3.31
N PHE A 145 -18.54 8.10 2.75
CA PHE A 145 -17.28 7.84 3.42
C PHE A 145 -16.19 8.71 2.83
N TYR A 146 -15.22 9.12 3.65
CA TYR A 146 -14.10 9.95 3.23
C TYR A 146 -12.79 9.23 3.50
N TYR A 147 -11.91 9.16 2.52
CA TYR A 147 -10.51 8.79 2.67
C TYR A 147 -9.63 10.02 2.43
N ILE A 148 -8.87 10.43 3.45
CA ILE A 148 -8.00 11.61 3.40
C ILE A 148 -6.55 11.13 3.26
N ALA A 149 -6.07 11.05 2.03
CA ALA A 149 -4.81 10.40 1.70
C ALA A 149 -3.61 11.03 2.43
N ARG A 150 -3.57 12.37 2.54
CA ARG A 150 -2.47 13.09 3.22
C ARG A 150 -2.28 12.75 4.70
N ARG A 151 -3.31 12.18 5.36
CA ARG A 151 -3.27 11.78 6.78
C ARG A 151 -2.65 10.40 6.98
N TYR A 152 -2.61 9.55 5.95
CA TYR A 152 -1.87 8.30 6.02
C TYR A 152 -0.38 8.59 5.81
N LYS A 153 0.49 8.07 6.68
CA LYS A 153 1.95 8.24 6.58
C LYS A 153 2.62 6.88 6.52
N ILE A 154 3.36 6.63 5.45
CA ILE A 154 4.10 5.37 5.26
C ILE A 154 5.18 5.23 6.34
N GLY A 155 5.21 4.09 7.01
CA GLY A 155 6.18 3.82 8.08
C GLY A 155 5.72 4.26 9.48
N GLU A 156 4.76 5.20 9.56
CA GLU A 156 4.15 5.61 10.83
C GLU A 156 2.78 4.96 11.03
N THR A 157 1.97 4.85 9.98
CA THR A 157 0.65 4.24 10.03
C THR A 157 0.72 2.77 9.67
N ASN A 158 0.16 1.93 10.54
CA ASN A 158 -0.02 0.51 10.26
C ASN A 158 -1.12 0.28 9.22
N GLY A 159 -0.72 -0.11 8.02
CA GLY A 159 -1.66 -0.30 6.90
C GLY A 159 -2.72 -1.36 7.18
N ASP A 160 -2.37 -2.46 7.83
CA ASP A 160 -3.35 -3.51 8.08
C ASP A 160 -4.40 -3.08 9.12
N LEU A 161 -4.01 -2.30 10.12
CA LEU A 161 -4.97 -1.64 11.01
C LEU A 161 -5.86 -0.64 10.27
N LEU A 162 -5.33 0.06 9.25
CA LEU A 162 -6.15 0.90 8.38
C LEU A 162 -7.18 0.08 7.59
N ILE A 163 -6.78 -1.04 6.96
CA ILE A 163 -7.73 -1.93 6.28
C ILE A 163 -8.80 -2.41 7.25
N TYR A 164 -8.41 -2.87 8.43
CA TYR A 164 -9.35 -3.32 9.45
C TYR A 164 -10.32 -2.22 9.88
N HIS A 165 -9.83 -0.99 10.08
CA HIS A 165 -10.68 0.17 10.35
C HIS A 165 -11.67 0.46 9.22
N VAL A 166 -11.25 0.35 7.96
CA VAL A 166 -12.15 0.52 6.80
C VAL A 166 -13.22 -0.58 6.78
N ILE A 167 -12.86 -1.85 6.99
CA ILE A 167 -13.82 -2.96 7.04
C ILE A 167 -14.87 -2.70 8.12
N LEU A 168 -14.44 -2.39 9.35
CA LEU A 168 -15.36 -2.11 10.45
C LEU A 168 -16.26 -0.90 10.19
N SER A 169 -15.73 0.11 9.51
CA SER A 169 -16.50 1.31 9.16
C SER A 169 -17.56 1.03 8.09
N LEU A 170 -17.25 0.17 7.12
CA LEU A 170 -18.16 -0.19 6.03
C LEU A 170 -19.18 -1.27 6.45
N LYS A 171 -18.84 -2.14 7.40
CA LYS A 171 -19.65 -3.31 7.80
C LYS A 171 -21.12 -3.00 8.09
N PRO A 172 -21.49 -1.90 8.78
CA PRO A 172 -22.90 -1.58 9.02
C PRO A 172 -23.67 -1.18 7.74
N PHE A 173 -22.98 -0.86 6.66
CA PHE A 173 -23.54 -0.27 5.44
C PHE A 173 -23.30 -1.11 4.19
N CYS A 174 -22.52 -2.19 4.27
CA CYS A 174 -22.08 -2.95 3.11
C CYS A 174 -23.20 -3.69 2.37
N HIS A 175 -24.39 -3.80 2.95
CA HIS A 175 -25.59 -4.39 2.35
C HIS A 175 -26.49 -3.36 1.64
N SER A 176 -26.10 -2.08 1.62
CA SER A 176 -26.79 -0.99 0.94
C SER A 176 -25.82 -0.16 0.11
N PRO A 177 -26.28 0.54 -0.93
CA PRO A 177 -25.41 1.41 -1.71
C PRO A 177 -24.72 2.47 -0.84
N PHE A 178 -23.43 2.70 -1.05
CA PHE A 178 -22.65 3.73 -0.36
C PHE A 178 -21.69 4.45 -1.31
N GLU A 179 -21.23 5.62 -0.92
CA GLU A 179 -20.35 6.46 -1.74
C GLU A 179 -19.04 6.77 -0.99
N VAL A 180 -17.95 6.92 -1.74
CA VAL A 180 -16.63 7.24 -1.17
C VAL A 180 -16.09 8.52 -1.81
N VAL A 181 -15.58 9.43 -1.00
CA VAL A 181 -14.81 10.59 -1.42
C VAL A 181 -13.35 10.36 -1.07
N ILE A 182 -12.48 10.40 -2.06
CA ILE A 182 -11.03 10.31 -1.88
C ILE A 182 -10.44 11.71 -2.05
N ASP A 183 -9.91 12.26 -0.97
CA ASP A 183 -9.21 13.54 -0.97
C ASP A 183 -7.70 13.32 -1.14
N PHE A 184 -7.20 13.62 -2.34
CA PHE A 184 -5.78 13.59 -2.67
C PHE A 184 -5.05 14.92 -2.46
N THR A 185 -5.71 15.93 -1.87
CA THR A 185 -5.08 17.22 -1.58
C THR A 185 -3.76 17.05 -0.85
N HIS A 186 -2.68 17.55 -1.46
CA HIS A 186 -1.31 17.48 -0.94
C HIS A 186 -0.77 16.04 -0.73
N THR A 187 -1.28 15.06 -1.48
CA THR A 187 -0.74 13.69 -1.42
C THR A 187 0.62 13.62 -2.10
N CYS A 188 1.62 13.11 -1.39
CA CYS A 188 3.00 12.97 -1.88
C CYS A 188 3.57 11.57 -1.58
N SER A 189 4.90 11.42 -1.74
CA SER A 189 5.62 10.17 -1.48
C SER A 189 5.38 9.59 -0.09
N ASP A 190 5.17 10.45 0.91
CA ASP A 190 5.00 10.05 2.31
C ASP A 190 3.64 9.41 2.57
N ASN A 191 2.69 9.59 1.66
CA ASN A 191 1.33 9.09 1.80
C ASN A 191 1.08 7.81 0.99
N ARG A 192 2.12 7.26 0.37
CA ARG A 192 1.99 6.15 -0.56
C ARG A 192 1.70 4.83 0.15
N PHE A 193 0.85 4.00 -0.45
CA PHE A 193 0.83 2.58 -0.14
C PHE A 193 2.01 1.86 -0.79
N ARG A 194 2.65 0.95 -0.05
CA ARG A 194 3.63 0.00 -0.62
C ARG A 194 2.90 -0.94 -1.57
N THR A 195 3.58 -1.46 -2.59
CA THR A 195 3.01 -2.34 -3.62
C THR A 195 2.18 -3.49 -3.04
N GLU A 196 2.73 -4.19 -2.06
CA GLU A 196 2.10 -5.33 -1.38
C GLU A 196 0.79 -4.91 -0.69
N PHE A 197 0.80 -3.74 -0.07
CA PHE A 197 -0.34 -3.19 0.64
C PHE A 197 -1.40 -2.62 -0.32
N LEU A 198 -0.99 -1.99 -1.42
CA LEU A 198 -1.90 -1.54 -2.47
C LEU A 198 -2.71 -2.70 -3.05
N GLN A 199 -2.07 -3.86 -3.26
CA GLN A 199 -2.75 -5.04 -3.77
C GLN A 199 -3.83 -5.56 -2.82
N LYS A 200 -3.61 -5.49 -1.49
CA LYS A 200 -4.58 -5.95 -0.48
C LYS A 200 -5.96 -5.32 -0.62
N TRP A 201 -6.03 -4.05 -1.01
CA TRP A 201 -7.29 -3.34 -1.19
C TRP A 201 -8.23 -3.94 -2.24
N PHE A 202 -7.74 -4.83 -3.12
CA PHE A 202 -8.54 -5.46 -4.17
C PHE A 202 -9.13 -6.83 -3.78
N TYR A 203 -8.74 -7.41 -2.65
CA TYR A 203 -9.22 -8.73 -2.22
C TYR A 203 -9.64 -8.83 -0.75
N VAL A 204 -9.29 -7.84 0.08
CA VAL A 204 -9.58 -7.92 1.53
C VAL A 204 -10.98 -7.38 1.89
N LEU A 205 -11.64 -6.56 1.07
CA LEU A 205 -13.04 -6.20 1.32
C LEU A 205 -14.00 -7.33 0.89
N PRO A 206 -15.14 -7.52 1.58
CA PRO A 206 -16.19 -8.43 1.13
C PRO A 206 -16.69 -8.07 -0.28
N GLU A 207 -17.04 -9.07 -1.09
CA GLU A 207 -17.53 -8.88 -2.47
C GLU A 207 -18.72 -7.92 -2.53
N VAL A 208 -19.67 -8.09 -1.61
CA VAL A 208 -20.86 -7.23 -1.45
C VAL A 208 -20.50 -5.75 -1.28
N ALA A 209 -19.36 -5.43 -0.68
CA ALA A 209 -18.91 -4.05 -0.51
C ALA A 209 -18.48 -3.43 -1.86
N TYR A 210 -17.84 -4.19 -2.75
CA TYR A 210 -17.48 -3.70 -4.09
C TYR A 210 -18.71 -3.57 -4.99
N GLU A 211 -19.69 -4.47 -4.84
CA GLU A 211 -20.95 -4.41 -5.57
C GLU A 211 -21.74 -3.15 -5.20
N ASN A 212 -21.94 -2.93 -3.90
CA ASN A 212 -22.71 -1.81 -3.35
C ASN A 212 -21.97 -0.47 -3.33
N LEU A 213 -20.68 -0.43 -3.68
CA LEU A 213 -20.00 0.84 -3.92
C LEU A 213 -20.67 1.57 -5.11
N HIS A 214 -21.42 2.63 -4.84
CA HIS A 214 -22.18 3.37 -5.84
C HIS A 214 -21.28 4.27 -6.69
N ALA A 215 -20.48 5.11 -6.02
CA ALA A 215 -19.57 6.05 -6.65
C ALA A 215 -18.34 6.30 -5.78
N VAL A 216 -17.22 6.62 -6.44
CA VAL A 216 -15.99 7.11 -5.82
C VAL A 216 -15.66 8.47 -6.42
N TYR A 217 -15.78 9.52 -5.64
CA TYR A 217 -15.41 10.87 -6.04
C TYR A 217 -13.96 11.13 -5.69
N ILE A 218 -13.13 11.42 -6.68
CA ILE A 218 -11.70 11.67 -6.51
C ILE A 218 -11.48 13.18 -6.61
N TYR A 219 -11.06 13.78 -5.49
CA TYR A 219 -10.80 15.20 -5.38
C TYR A 219 -9.30 15.50 -5.30
N ASN A 220 -8.86 16.61 -5.91
CA ASN A 220 -7.47 17.09 -5.91
C ASN A 220 -6.44 16.02 -6.31
N CYS A 221 -6.72 15.27 -7.38
CA CYS A 221 -5.71 14.42 -8.00
C CYS A 221 -4.56 15.30 -8.52
N ASN A 222 -3.33 14.92 -8.21
CA ASN A 222 -2.15 15.73 -8.49
C ASN A 222 -1.13 14.98 -9.36
N SER A 223 -0.04 15.65 -9.74
CA SER A 223 1.00 15.10 -10.60
C SER A 223 1.65 13.85 -9.98
N TRP A 224 1.88 13.85 -8.68
CA TRP A 224 2.47 12.71 -7.97
C TRP A 224 1.54 11.49 -7.99
N VAL A 225 0.24 11.67 -7.69
CA VAL A 225 -0.77 10.60 -7.74
C VAL A 225 -0.87 10.03 -9.14
N ARG A 226 -0.83 10.88 -10.17
CA ARG A 226 -0.78 10.42 -11.57
C ARG A 226 0.41 9.50 -11.83
N GLU A 227 1.63 9.89 -11.45
CA GLU A 227 2.81 9.03 -11.63
C GLU A 227 2.73 7.75 -10.78
N TYR A 228 2.21 7.84 -9.56
CA TYR A 228 1.96 6.67 -8.72
C TYR A 228 1.00 5.67 -9.38
N THR A 229 -0.07 6.15 -10.02
CA THR A 229 -1.02 5.28 -10.74
C THR A 229 -0.39 4.62 -11.97
N LYS A 230 0.49 5.32 -12.69
CA LYS A 230 1.24 4.75 -13.81
C LYS A 230 2.28 3.72 -13.35
N PHE A 231 2.95 3.97 -12.23
CA PHE A 231 3.92 3.03 -11.69
C PHE A 231 3.24 1.71 -11.29
N HIS A 232 2.04 1.79 -10.72
CA HIS A 232 1.24 0.62 -10.30
C HIS A 232 0.21 0.19 -11.35
N ASP A 233 0.46 0.46 -12.64
CA ASP A 233 -0.49 0.25 -13.74
C ASP A 233 -1.10 -1.16 -13.74
N ARG A 234 -0.28 -2.18 -13.48
CA ARG A 234 -0.68 -3.59 -13.43
C ARG A 234 -1.66 -3.90 -12.31
N ILE A 235 -1.50 -3.28 -11.14
CA ILE A 235 -2.37 -3.49 -9.99
C ILE A 235 -3.68 -2.74 -10.19
N LEU A 236 -3.62 -1.56 -10.81
CA LEU A 236 -4.77 -0.67 -10.98
C LEU A 236 -5.56 -0.93 -12.28
N VAL A 237 -5.25 -1.99 -13.03
CA VAL A 237 -6.00 -2.38 -14.25
C VAL A 237 -7.51 -2.42 -14.01
N PRO A 238 -8.04 -3.01 -12.92
CA PRO A 238 -9.49 -3.06 -12.69
C PRO A 238 -10.16 -1.69 -12.55
N LEU A 239 -9.39 -0.65 -12.21
CA LEU A 239 -9.89 0.71 -12.04
C LEU A 239 -9.88 1.52 -13.35
N LYS A 240 -9.16 1.07 -14.38
CA LYS A 240 -9.04 1.82 -15.63
C LYS A 240 -10.39 1.94 -16.34
N GLY A 241 -10.83 3.18 -16.55
CA GLY A 241 -12.10 3.49 -17.21
C GLY A 241 -13.34 3.06 -16.41
N CYS A 242 -13.18 2.76 -15.12
CA CYS A 242 -14.27 2.38 -14.25
C CYS A 242 -15.24 3.55 -14.08
N ARG A 243 -16.50 3.38 -14.50
CA ARG A 243 -17.51 4.44 -14.48
C ARG A 243 -17.88 4.91 -13.07
N LYS A 244 -17.61 4.09 -12.04
CA LYS A 244 -17.80 4.45 -10.63
C LYS A 244 -16.78 5.50 -10.17
N LEU A 245 -15.64 5.66 -10.87
CA LEU A 245 -14.63 6.68 -10.53
C LEU A 245 -14.94 8.02 -11.20
N ILE A 246 -15.18 9.03 -10.39
CA ILE A 246 -15.58 10.37 -10.82
C ILE A 246 -14.52 11.36 -10.31
N PHE A 247 -13.68 11.84 -11.23
CA PHE A 247 -12.68 12.87 -10.90
C PHE A 247 -13.34 14.26 -10.90
N LEU A 248 -13.16 14.97 -9.81
CA LEU A 248 -13.74 16.29 -9.59
C LEU A 248 -12.72 17.38 -9.95
N ASP A 249 -13.17 18.35 -10.74
CA ASP A 249 -12.35 19.51 -11.12
C ASP A 249 -12.38 20.63 -10.05
N SER A 250 -13.37 20.62 -9.13
CA SER A 250 -13.50 21.57 -8.01
C SER A 250 -14.37 20.98 -6.89
N PRO A 251 -14.29 21.47 -5.63
CA PRO A 251 -15.16 21.02 -4.54
C PRO A 251 -16.63 21.32 -4.84
N ALA A 252 -16.91 22.41 -5.57
CA ALA A 252 -18.27 22.79 -5.94
C ALA A 252 -19.00 21.68 -6.71
N LYS A 253 -18.28 20.86 -7.51
CA LYS A 253 -18.88 19.70 -8.19
C LYS A 253 -19.31 18.60 -7.23
N LEU A 254 -18.70 18.51 -6.04
CA LEU A 254 -19.17 17.60 -5.01
C LEU A 254 -20.53 18.04 -4.47
N ASN A 255 -20.80 19.36 -4.47
CA ASN A 255 -22.08 19.92 -4.03
C ASN A 255 -23.24 19.59 -4.97
N ASP A 256 -22.96 19.14 -6.20
CA ASP A 256 -23.99 18.67 -7.13
C ASP A 256 -24.61 17.35 -6.65
N VAL A 257 -23.84 16.52 -5.94
CA VAL A 257 -24.21 15.15 -5.53
C VAL A 257 -24.36 14.99 -4.01
N ILE A 258 -23.76 15.87 -3.20
CA ILE A 258 -23.88 15.89 -1.74
C ILE A 258 -24.27 17.31 -1.33
N ASP A 259 -25.29 17.48 -0.48
CA ASP A 259 -25.65 18.82 -0.01
C ASP A 259 -24.49 19.47 0.76
N PRO A 260 -24.25 20.79 0.64
CA PRO A 260 -23.13 21.46 1.30
C PRO A 260 -23.06 21.22 2.82
N GLU A 261 -24.21 21.11 3.49
CA GLU A 261 -24.28 20.81 4.93
C GLU A 261 -23.89 19.35 5.26
N GLN A 262 -24.08 18.44 4.31
CA GLN A 262 -23.74 17.01 4.40
C GLN A 262 -22.31 16.72 3.94
N GLN A 263 -21.68 17.64 3.22
CA GLN A 263 -20.33 17.53 2.71
C GLN A 263 -19.31 17.73 3.85
N LYS A 264 -18.43 16.74 4.09
CA LYS A 264 -17.50 16.70 5.24
C LYS A 264 -16.04 16.47 4.86
N LEU A 265 -15.58 17.14 3.81
CA LEU A 265 -14.14 17.26 3.51
C LEU A 265 -13.44 18.02 4.65
N PRO A 266 -12.15 17.79 4.87
CA PRO A 266 -11.39 18.54 5.86
C PRO A 266 -11.48 20.05 5.61
N GLY A 267 -11.65 20.85 6.66
CA GLY A 267 -11.67 22.32 6.54
C GLY A 267 -10.41 22.87 5.86
N ALA A 268 -9.24 22.30 6.18
CA ALA A 268 -7.97 22.64 5.52
C ALA A 268 -7.93 22.33 4.00
N THR A 269 -8.81 21.47 3.50
CA THR A 269 -8.97 21.23 2.05
C THR A 269 -9.88 22.29 1.43
N LEU A 270 -10.97 22.66 2.11
CA LEU A 270 -11.93 23.64 1.62
C LEU A 270 -11.35 25.07 1.62
N SER A 271 -10.57 25.43 2.65
CA SER A 271 -9.95 26.74 2.78
C SER A 271 -8.92 27.05 1.68
N LEU A 272 -8.48 26.05 0.91
CA LEU A 272 -7.57 26.26 -0.21
C LEU A 272 -8.23 27.05 -1.35
N ASP A 273 -9.55 26.98 -1.48
CA ASP A 273 -10.29 27.68 -2.55
C ASP A 273 -10.82 29.06 -2.14
N GLU A 274 -10.47 29.54 -0.95
CA GLU A 274 -10.84 30.86 -0.43
C GLU A 274 -9.77 31.91 -0.77
N ASP A 275 -10.21 33.15 -1.07
CA ASP A 275 -9.35 34.33 -1.29
C ASP A 275 -8.19 34.15 -2.29
N LEU A 276 -8.45 33.42 -3.37
CA LEU A 276 -7.46 33.10 -4.39
C LEU A 276 -7.18 34.25 -5.37
N LYS A 277 -5.90 34.60 -5.55
CA LYS A 277 -5.42 35.34 -6.72
C LYS A 277 -5.02 34.36 -7.81
N VAL A 278 -5.71 34.41 -8.95
CA VAL A 278 -5.51 33.47 -10.05
C VAL A 278 -4.76 34.10 -11.21
N PHE A 279 -3.63 33.50 -11.58
CA PHE A 279 -2.85 33.81 -12.78
C PHE A 279 -3.04 32.70 -13.80
N ASN A 280 -3.78 32.99 -14.86
CA ASN A 280 -4.05 32.06 -15.94
C ASN A 280 -2.93 32.08 -16.99
N ASN A 281 -2.87 31.03 -17.81
CA ASN A 281 -1.96 30.92 -18.96
C ASN A 281 -0.46 30.99 -18.60
N ALA A 282 -0.09 30.55 -17.40
CA ALA A 282 1.32 30.35 -17.04
C ALA A 282 1.86 29.08 -17.71
N LEU A 283 3.18 28.99 -17.85
CA LEU A 283 3.87 27.85 -18.45
C LEU A 283 4.76 27.18 -17.39
N LYS A 284 4.42 25.95 -17.00
CA LYS A 284 5.27 25.11 -16.14
C LYS A 284 6.34 24.47 -17.01
N LEU A 285 7.57 24.96 -16.87
CA LEU A 285 8.75 24.47 -17.59
C LEU A 285 9.16 23.10 -17.03
N SER A 286 9.30 22.11 -17.91
CA SER A 286 9.79 20.77 -17.56
C SER A 286 10.35 20.08 -18.82
N HIS A 287 10.54 18.76 -18.81
CA HIS A 287 10.85 18.02 -20.05
C HIS A 287 9.81 18.25 -21.17
N LYS A 288 8.57 18.54 -20.79
CA LYS A 288 7.53 19.02 -21.69
C LYS A 288 6.81 20.18 -21.04
N ASP A 289 6.88 21.34 -21.64
CA ASP A 289 6.18 22.51 -21.12
C ASP A 289 4.68 22.28 -21.09
N THR A 290 4.05 22.70 -19.99
CA THR A 290 2.62 22.52 -19.76
C THR A 290 1.98 23.83 -19.36
N LYS A 291 0.84 24.14 -19.97
CA LYS A 291 0.04 25.29 -19.57
C LYS A 291 -0.63 25.00 -18.23
N VAL A 292 -0.54 25.96 -17.32
CA VAL A 292 -1.09 25.86 -15.97
C VAL A 292 -1.76 27.18 -15.56
N ALA A 293 -2.64 27.09 -14.57
CA ALA A 293 -3.10 28.22 -13.78
C ALA A 293 -2.38 28.19 -12.42
N ILE A 294 -1.82 29.32 -12.03
CA ILE A 294 -1.17 29.51 -10.73
C ILE A 294 -2.19 30.23 -9.84
N LYS A 295 -2.62 29.59 -8.76
CA LYS A 295 -3.54 30.17 -7.78
C LYS A 295 -2.78 30.41 -6.50
N VAL A 296 -2.70 31.67 -6.07
CA VAL A 296 -2.03 32.07 -4.83
C VAL A 296 -3.12 32.33 -3.80
N GLY A 297 -3.20 31.48 -2.77
CA GLY A 297 -4.07 31.67 -1.62
C GLY A 297 -3.30 32.16 -0.39
N PRO A 298 -4.00 32.40 0.74
CA PRO A 298 -3.36 32.88 1.97
C PRO A 298 -2.34 31.91 2.58
N THR A 299 -2.54 30.60 2.40
CA THR A 299 -1.75 29.55 3.08
C THR A 299 -1.01 28.62 2.11
N ALA A 300 -1.33 28.66 0.82
CA ALA A 300 -0.79 27.73 -0.16
C ALA A 300 -0.81 28.31 -1.58
N LEU A 301 0.10 27.78 -2.39
CA LEU A 301 0.11 27.92 -3.83
C LEU A 301 -0.50 26.67 -4.47
N GLN A 302 -1.36 26.85 -5.46
CA GLN A 302 -1.89 25.76 -6.27
C GLN A 302 -1.47 25.92 -7.73
N ILE A 303 -0.95 24.85 -8.32
CA ILE A 303 -0.61 24.77 -9.74
C ILE A 303 -1.59 23.79 -10.39
N THR A 304 -2.62 24.33 -11.04
CA THR A 304 -3.64 23.53 -11.72
C THR A 304 -3.30 23.39 -13.20
N SER A 305 -3.31 22.17 -13.75
CA SER A 305 -3.10 21.96 -15.18
C SER A 305 -4.22 22.63 -15.99
N ALA A 306 -3.88 23.30 -17.10
CA ALA A 306 -4.88 23.90 -17.99
C ALA A 306 -5.51 22.87 -18.94
N GLU A 307 -4.77 21.80 -19.23
CA GLU A 307 -5.23 20.70 -20.08
C GLU A 307 -5.46 19.44 -19.25
N LYS A 308 -6.48 18.67 -19.62
CA LYS A 308 -6.79 17.40 -18.97
C LYS A 308 -5.79 16.33 -19.41
N THR A 309 -5.31 15.55 -18.45
CA THR A 309 -4.43 14.41 -18.70
C THR A 309 -5.12 13.10 -18.35
N LYS A 310 -4.54 11.97 -18.79
CA LYS A 310 -5.07 10.65 -18.48
C LYS A 310 -4.57 10.16 -17.12
N VAL A 311 -5.51 9.84 -16.23
CA VAL A 311 -5.30 9.12 -14.96
C VAL A 311 -6.31 7.98 -14.93
N LEU A 312 -5.86 6.73 -14.82
CA LEU A 312 -6.72 5.54 -14.89
C LEU A 312 -7.68 5.54 -16.10
N ALA A 313 -7.22 6.04 -17.25
CA ALA A 313 -8.00 6.28 -18.48
C ALA A 313 -9.09 7.38 -18.42
N HIS A 314 -9.30 8.03 -17.26
CA HIS A 314 -10.16 9.22 -17.12
C HIS A 314 -9.42 10.49 -17.53
N SER A 315 -10.16 11.49 -18.03
CA SER A 315 -9.63 12.81 -18.39
C SER A 315 -9.74 13.75 -17.19
N VAL A 316 -8.61 14.18 -16.63
CA VAL A 316 -8.52 14.80 -15.30
C VAL A 316 -7.66 16.06 -15.36
N LEU A 317 -8.10 17.15 -14.70
CA LEU A 317 -7.25 18.29 -14.39
C LEU A 317 -6.45 17.95 -13.13
N LEU A 318 -5.13 18.12 -13.18
CA LEU A 318 -4.28 17.90 -12.04
C LEU A 318 -4.16 19.17 -11.23
N ASN A 319 -4.09 19.06 -9.91
CA ASN A 319 -3.87 20.19 -9.01
C ASN A 319 -2.76 19.88 -8.03
N ASP A 320 -1.58 20.46 -8.25
CA ASP A 320 -0.44 20.37 -7.32
C ASP A 320 -0.59 21.48 -6.27
N VAL A 321 -0.57 21.12 -4.99
CA VAL A 321 -0.69 22.06 -3.87
C VAL A 321 0.65 22.13 -3.15
N TYR A 322 1.14 23.33 -2.89
CA TYR A 322 2.37 23.61 -2.15
C TYR A 322 2.02 24.54 -1.00
N TYR A 323 2.18 24.10 0.25
CA TYR A 323 1.92 24.99 1.38
C TYR A 323 3.03 26.04 1.49
N ALA A 324 2.69 27.24 1.95
CA ALA A 324 3.66 28.32 2.10
C ALA A 324 4.84 27.93 3.02
N SER A 325 4.59 27.07 4.01
CA SER A 325 5.61 26.53 4.92
C SER A 325 6.62 25.58 4.27
N GLU A 326 6.36 25.11 3.06
CA GLU A 326 7.19 24.15 2.32
C GLU A 326 7.99 24.82 1.20
N ILE A 327 7.73 26.10 0.92
CA ILE A 327 8.45 26.87 -0.08
C ILE A 327 9.68 27.46 0.60
N GLU A 328 10.84 26.89 0.31
CA GLU A 328 12.12 27.30 0.91
C GLU A 328 12.67 28.59 0.27
N GLU A 329 12.51 28.72 -1.05
CA GLU A 329 13.07 29.84 -1.81
C GLU A 329 12.14 30.23 -2.96
N VAL A 330 12.10 31.52 -3.31
CA VAL A 330 11.44 32.03 -4.52
C VAL A 330 12.43 32.92 -5.25
N CYS A 331 12.85 32.49 -6.43
CA CYS A 331 13.85 33.20 -7.23
C CYS A 331 13.25 33.71 -8.52
N LEU A 332 13.36 35.02 -8.75
CA LEU A 332 13.07 35.61 -10.05
C LEU A 332 14.26 35.35 -10.97
N VAL A 333 14.03 34.66 -12.08
CA VAL A 333 15.05 34.41 -13.10
C VAL A 333 15.12 35.60 -14.05
N ASP A 334 13.96 36.09 -14.49
CA ASP A 334 13.76 37.31 -15.26
C ASP A 334 12.32 37.83 -15.07
N ASP A 335 11.94 38.91 -15.76
CA ASP A 335 10.62 39.54 -15.65
C ASP A 335 9.43 38.61 -15.99
N ASN A 336 9.67 37.48 -16.67
CA ASN A 336 8.66 36.52 -17.12
C ASN A 336 8.82 35.11 -16.53
N GLN A 337 9.85 34.86 -15.73
CA GLN A 337 10.16 33.53 -15.19
C GLN A 337 10.61 33.59 -13.73
N PHE A 338 10.07 32.68 -12.93
CA PHE A 338 10.50 32.45 -11.55
C PHE A 338 10.60 30.95 -11.25
N THR A 339 11.33 30.62 -10.19
CA THR A 339 11.44 29.26 -9.63
C THR A 339 10.96 29.25 -8.18
N LEU A 340 10.42 28.11 -7.78
CA LEU A 340 9.97 27.77 -6.43
C LEU A 340 10.75 26.55 -5.93
#